data_AF-A0A6B3FJP2-F1
#
_entry.id   AF-A0A6B3FJP2-F1
#
_cell.length_a   1.000
_cell.length_b   1.000
_cell.length_c   1.000
_cell.angle_alpha   90.00
_cell.angle_beta   90.00
_cell.angle_gamma   90.00
#
_symmetry.space_group_name_H-M   'P 1'
#
loop_
_entity.id
_entity.type
_entity.pdbx_description
1 polymer ?
#
loop_
_entity_poly.entity_id
_entity_poly.type
_entity_poly.pdbx_seq_one_letter_code
_entity_poly.pdbx_strand_id
1 'polypeptide(L)' 'EYRVFQRLRGLAKQRVVLLVTHRITNVAVADRIVVLDEGRIVQEGTYEELARRPGQFRDLLAYQVTARPQDAAAEGGAG' A
#
# COMPACT_ATOMS: atom_id res chain seq x y z
N GLU A 1 9.69 -5.44 -5.45
CA GLU A 1 8.50 -5.75 -4.61
C GLU A 1 7.26 -6.12 -5.44
N TYR A 2 6.89 -5.38 -6.50
CA TYR A 2 5.69 -5.63 -7.34
C TYR A 2 5.49 -7.10 -7.81
N ARG A 3 6.58 -7.82 -8.12
CA ARG A 3 6.53 -9.24 -8.55
C ARG A 3 6.01 -10.20 -7.48
N VAL A 4 6.21 -9.91 -6.20
CA VAL A 4 5.73 -10.76 -5.09
C VAL A 4 4.22 -10.64 -4.97
N PHE A 5 3.70 -9.41 -5.03
CA PHE A 5 2.27 -9.14 -4.94
C PHE A 5 1.47 -9.66 -6.14
N GLN A 6 2.03 -9.59 -7.35
CA GLN A 6 1.40 -10.20 -8.53
C GLN A 6 1.28 -11.72 -8.43
N ARG A 7 2.28 -12.40 -7.85
CA ARG A 7 2.21 -13.84 -7.58
C ARG A 7 1.19 -14.16 -6.48
N LEU A 8 1.14 -13.35 -5.43
CA LEU A 8 0.13 -13.49 -4.37
C LEU A 8 -1.28 -13.34 -4.92
N ARG A 9 -1.53 -12.41 -5.86
CA ARG A 9 -2.82 -12.26 -6.53
C ARG A 9 -3.21 -13.49 -7.36
N GLY A 10 -2.25 -14.17 -7.97
CA GLY A 10 -2.47 -15.45 -8.66
C GLY A 10 -2.92 -16.55 -7.69
N LEU A 11 -2.28 -16.65 -6.52
CA LEU A 11 -2.62 -17.61 -5.47
C LEU A 11 -3.94 -17.27 -4.75
N ALA A 12 -4.27 -15.98 -4.65
CA ALA A 12 -5.46 -15.48 -3.99
C ALA A 12 -6.77 -15.87 -4.70
N LYS A 13 -6.73 -16.26 -5.98
CA LYS A 13 -7.92 -16.72 -6.72
C LYS A 13 -8.63 -17.92 -6.07
N GLN A 14 -7.93 -18.68 -5.22
CA GLN A 14 -8.49 -19.83 -4.50
C GLN A 14 -8.27 -19.77 -2.98
N ARG A 15 -7.68 -18.68 -2.47
CA ARG A 15 -7.31 -18.56 -1.05
C ARG A 15 -7.46 -17.12 -0.56
N VAL A 16 -7.85 -16.94 0.69
CA VAL A 16 -7.84 -15.62 1.32
C VAL A 16 -6.40 -15.22 1.63
N VAL A 17 -5.99 -14.03 1.18
CA VAL A 17 -4.67 -13.44 1.46
C VAL A 17 -4.88 -12.17 2.26
N LEU A 18 -4.34 -12.14 3.49
CA LEU A 18 -4.33 -10.96 4.34
C LEU A 18 -2.95 -10.30 4.27
N LEU A 19 -2.90 -9.05 3.81
CA LEU A 19 -1.68 -8.24 3.77
C LEU A 19 -1.74 -7.18 4.88
N VAL A 20 -0.72 -7.16 5.74
CA VAL A 20 -0.53 -6.13 6.76
C VAL A 20 0.76 -5.37 6.44
N THR A 21 0.66 -4.06 6.19
CA THR A 21 1.80 -3.23 5.80
C THR A 21 1.63 -1.80 6.31
N HIS A 22 2.74 -1.18 6.71
CA HIS A 22 2.82 0.26 6.98
C HIS A 22 3.15 1.06 5.72
N ARG A 23 3.46 0.38 4.60
CA ARG A 23 3.78 0.98 3.30
C ARG A 23 2.63 0.81 2.33
N ILE A 24 2.15 1.93 1.79
CA ILE A 24 0.98 2.04 0.92
C ILE A 24 1.27 1.69 -0.55
N THR A 25 2.53 1.71 -0.99
CA THR A 25 2.96 1.53 -2.39
C THR A 25 2.47 0.27 -3.11
N ASN A 26 1.94 -0.74 -2.41
CA ASN A 26 1.39 -1.95 -3.03
C ASN A 26 -0.05 -2.25 -2.59
N VAL A 27 -0.73 -1.35 -1.87
CA VAL A 27 -2.08 -1.60 -1.35
C VAL A 27 -3.14 -1.52 -2.48
N ALA A 28 -2.80 -0.90 -3.61
CA ALA A 28 -3.65 -0.81 -4.80
C ALA A 28 -3.99 -2.16 -5.46
N VAL A 29 -3.28 -3.25 -5.10
CA VAL A 29 -3.61 -4.60 -5.64
C VAL A 29 -4.64 -5.36 -4.79
N ALA A 30 -5.04 -4.80 -3.64
CA ALA A 30 -6.00 -5.43 -2.74
C ALA A 30 -7.43 -5.21 -3.22
N ASP A 31 -8.25 -6.25 -3.13
CA ASP A 31 -9.68 -6.16 -3.45
C ASP A 31 -10.46 -5.37 -2.38
N ARG A 32 -9.94 -5.33 -1.15
CA ARG A 32 -10.49 -4.57 -0.01
C ARG A 32 -9.36 -4.10 0.90
N ILE A 33 -9.48 -2.88 1.38
CA ILE A 33 -8.55 -2.23 2.29
C ILE A 33 -9.28 -1.94 3.60
N VAL A 34 -8.63 -2.22 4.72
CA VAL A 34 -9.09 -1.88 6.07
C VAL A 34 -8.02 -1.03 6.73
N VAL A 35 -8.39 0.14 7.22
CA VAL A 35 -7.51 1.04 7.97
C VAL A 35 -7.80 0.86 9.45
N LEU A 36 -6.74 0.55 10.19
CA LEU A 36 -6.77 0.39 11.64
C LEU A 36 -6.10 1.58 12.30
N ASP A 37 -6.77 2.13 13.31
CA ASP A 37 -6.26 3.17 14.20
C ASP A 37 -6.62 2.81 15.63
N GLU A 38 -5.63 2.79 16.52
CA GLU A 38 -5.82 2.43 17.95
C GLU A 38 -6.67 1.16 18.20
N GLY A 39 -6.49 0.14 17.36
CA GLY A 39 -7.23 -1.13 17.46
C GLY A 39 -8.67 -1.09 16.95
N ARG A 40 -9.08 0.00 16.28
CA ARG A 40 -10.41 0.15 15.68
C ARG A 40 -10.32 0.26 14.16
N ILE A 41 -11.30 -0.30 13.47
CA ILE A 41 -11.47 -0.07 12.03
C ILE A 41 -12.05 1.33 11.85
N VAL A 42 -11.27 2.23 11.28
CA VAL A 42 -11.68 3.62 11.04
C VAL A 42 -12.12 3.87 9.61
N GLN A 43 -11.60 3.09 8.65
CA GLN A 43 -12.02 3.15 7.25
C GLN A 43 -11.96 1.77 6.59
N GLU A 44 -12.83 1.58 5.61
CA GLU A 44 -12.89 0.37 4.79
C GLU A 44 -13.40 0.71 3.39
N GLY A 45 -12.82 0.08 2.37
CA GLY A 45 -13.28 0.21 0.98
C GLY A 45 -12.26 -0.27 -0.03
N THR A 46 -12.48 0.05 -1.30
CA THR A 46 -11.46 -0.12 -2.35
C THR A 46 -10.42 0.99 -2.29
N TYR A 47 -9.32 0.81 -3.01
CA TYR A 47 -8.30 1.85 -3.17
C TYR A 47 -8.91 3.16 -3.69
N GLU A 48 -9.74 3.11 -4.73
CA GLU A 48 -10.33 4.29 -5.35
C GLU A 48 -11.29 5.01 -4.40
N GLU A 49 -12.09 4.27 -3.64
CA GLU A 49 -13.03 4.83 -2.68
C GLU A 49 -12.29 5.58 -1.56
N LEU A 50 -11.27 4.94 -0.99
CA LEU A 50 -10.52 5.51 0.13
C LEU A 50 -9.58 6.64 -0.31
N ALA A 51 -9.02 6.59 -1.52
CA ALA A 51 -8.18 7.65 -2.06
C ALA A 51 -8.96 8.95 -2.35
N ARG A 52 -10.26 8.85 -2.68
CA ARG A 52 -11.12 10.00 -3.01
C ARG A 52 -11.80 10.60 -1.78
N ARG A 53 -11.95 9.85 -0.70
CA ARG A 53 -12.57 10.31 0.53
C ARG A 53 -11.53 10.95 1.47
N PRO A 54 -11.85 12.06 2.14
CA PRO A 54 -11.00 12.56 3.22
C PRO A 54 -10.90 11.51 4.34
N GLY A 55 -9.70 11.35 4.89
CA GLY A 55 -9.43 10.40 5.96
C GLY A 55 -7.98 9.91 5.97
N GLN A 56 -7.65 9.12 7.01
CA GLN A 56 -6.30 8.66 7.31
C GLN A 56 -5.63 7.92 6.14
N PHE A 57 -6.38 7.14 5.35
CA PHE A 57 -5.82 6.49 4.15
C PHE A 57 -5.27 7.50 3.14
N ARG A 58 -6.02 8.57 2.88
CA ARG A 58 -5.65 9.62 1.93
C ARG A 58 -4.46 10.42 2.44
N ASP A 59 -4.41 10.68 3.74
CA ASP A 59 -3.32 11.42 4.36
C ASP A 59 -2.02 10.60 4.30
N LEU A 60 -2.09 9.30 4.65
CA LEU A 60 -0.96 8.37 4.51
C LEU A 60 -0.49 8.25 3.05
N LEU A 61 -1.42 8.19 2.08
CA LEU A 61 -1.10 8.23 0.64
C LEU A 61 -0.29 9.48 0.29
N ALA A 62 -0.72 10.65 0.75
CA ALA A 62 -0.05 11.91 0.46
C ALA A 62 1.39 11.92 0.99
N TYR A 63 1.62 11.45 2.23
CA TYR A 63 2.96 11.35 2.81
C TYR A 63 3.90 10.45 1.99
N GLN A 64 3.38 9.34 1.45
CA GLN A 64 4.19 8.43 0.62
C GLN A 64 4.52 9.01 -0.75
N VAL A 65 3.60 9.75 -1.37
CA VAL A 65 3.84 10.41 -2.65
C VAL A 65 4.89 11.52 -2.49
N THR A 66 4.86 12.25 -1.37
CA THR A 66 5.88 13.27 -1.07
C THR A 66 7.24 12.68 -0.68
N ALA A 67 7.31 11.42 -0.27
CA ALA A 67 8.54 10.75 0.16
C ALA A 67 9.37 10.12 -0.97
N ARG A 68 9.13 10.45 -2.25
CA ARG A 68 9.98 10.00 -3.37
C ARG A 68 10.57 11.22 -4.08
N PRO A 69 11.86 11.54 -3.84
CA PRO A 69 12.94 10.84 -4.53
C PRO A 69 14.26 10.72 -3.73
N GLN A 70 14.52 9.61 -3.02
CA GLN A 70 15.87 9.39 -2.41
C GLN A 70 16.45 7.95 -2.46
N ASP A 71 15.73 6.92 -2.91
CA ASP A 71 16.30 5.55 -2.99
C ASP A 71 16.92 5.17 -4.36
N ALA A 72 17.23 6.14 -5.24
CA ALA A 72 17.72 5.86 -6.61
C ALA A 72 19.13 6.41 -6.92
N ALA A 73 19.84 6.97 -5.95
CA ALA A 73 21.18 7.55 -6.17
C ALA A 73 22.14 7.20 -5.03
N ALA A 74 22.45 5.91 -4.86
CA ALA A 74 23.53 5.50 -3.98
C ALA A 74 24.26 4.22 -4.44
N GLU A 75 24.34 3.92 -5.74
CA GLU A 75 25.35 2.98 -6.26
C GLU A 75 25.85 3.47 -7.62
N GLY A 76 26.76 4.44 -7.56
CA GLY A 76 27.45 5.00 -8.71
C GLY A 76 28.60 5.88 -8.26
N GLY A 77 29.73 5.27 -7.92
CA GLY A 77 31.00 5.99 -7.79
C GLY A 77 31.89 5.59 -6.61
N ALA A 78 32.72 4.58 -6.83
CA ALA A 78 34.10 4.42 -6.34
C ALA A 78 34.53 3.05 -6.89
N GLY A 79 35.35 2.94 -7.93
CA GLY A 79 36.74 3.39 -7.97
C GLY A 79 37.57 2.14 -8.25
#